data_AF-A0AAE5QCB0-F1
#
_entry.id   AF-A0AAE5QCB0-F1
#
_cell.length_a   1.000
_cell.length_b   1.000
_cell.length_c   1.000
_cell.angle_alpha   90.00
_cell.angle_beta   90.00
_cell.angle_gamma   90.00
#
_symmetry.space_group_name_H-M   'P 1'
#
loop_
_entity.id
_entity.type
_entity.pdbx_description
1 polymer ?
#
loop_
_entity_poly.entity_id
_entity_poly.type
_entity_poly.pdbx_seq_one_letter_code
_entity_poly.pdbx_strand_id
1 'polypeptide(L)'
;MRYLSLLLIVLLGFQANCQNLSKEEWYDVYIQSGKILQFITNAEVDKIGERLDLKDQDNFEEFKKVFTEKKVPFNSTSENVYAHPHFYLTSLENEFELIIPGVKVLEKRDGEDYERSQYYFVLKTNVIYDRIKKEVYFKNADILTDEIEIHNWWLGQWEGYMDEVRKVYKLYDFTPPPPPSPPKNLQ
;
A
#
# COMPACT_ATOMS: atom_id res chain seq x y z
N MET A 1 14.74 -40.91 24.80
CA MET A 1 14.21 -39.53 24.82
C MET A 1 14.88 -38.66 23.74
N ARG A 2 14.64 -38.92 22.44
CA ARG A 2 15.22 -38.12 21.34
C ARG A 2 14.25 -37.80 20.20
N TYR A 3 12.97 -38.20 20.32
CA TYR A 3 11.96 -37.96 19.28
C TYR A 3 10.88 -36.94 19.68
N LEU A 4 10.90 -36.44 20.93
CA LEU A 4 9.92 -35.44 21.37
C LEU A 4 10.25 -34.02 20.88
N SER A 5 11.51 -33.73 20.56
CA SER A 5 11.95 -32.39 20.15
C SER A 5 11.68 -32.08 18.66
N LEU A 6 11.46 -33.09 17.81
CA LEU A 6 11.15 -32.87 16.40
C LEU A 6 9.66 -32.57 16.16
N LEU A 7 8.76 -33.01 17.04
CA LEU A 7 7.32 -32.78 16.88
C LEU A 7 6.92 -31.33 17.19
N LEU A 8 7.69 -30.62 18.03
CA LEU A 8 7.40 -29.23 18.38
C LEU A 8 7.73 -28.24 17.26
N ILE A 9 8.66 -28.58 16.36
CA ILE A 9 9.07 -27.72 15.24
C ILE A 9 8.07 -27.84 14.07
N VAL A 10 7.38 -28.98 13.94
CA VAL A 10 6.36 -29.16 12.89
C VAL A 10 5.02 -28.49 13.26
N LEU A 11 4.75 -28.28 14.56
CA LEU A 11 3.57 -27.52 15.02
C LEU A 11 3.73 -26.00 14.90
N LEU A 12 4.95 -25.48 14.74
CA LEU A 12 5.21 -24.07 14.38
C LEU A 12 5.16 -23.85 12.85
N GLY A 13 5.01 -24.92 12.06
CA GLY A 13 4.96 -24.89 10.61
C GLY A 13 3.59 -24.57 10.02
N PHE A 14 2.55 -24.49 10.84
CA PHE A 14 1.36 -23.74 10.43
C PHE A 14 1.68 -22.27 10.65
N GLN A 15 2.13 -21.60 9.59
CA GLN A 15 1.81 -20.19 9.42
C GLN A 15 0.28 -20.10 9.42
N ALA A 16 -0.30 -20.12 10.63
CA ALA A 16 -1.65 -19.67 10.84
C ALA A 16 -1.66 -18.27 10.24
N ASN A 17 -2.43 -18.09 9.17
CA ASN A 17 -2.67 -16.78 8.61
C ASN A 17 -3.09 -15.89 9.79
N CYS A 18 -2.20 -15.01 10.27
CA CYS A 18 -2.46 -14.16 11.44
C CYS A 18 -3.66 -13.22 11.22
N GLN A 19 -4.23 -13.22 10.01
CA GLN A 19 -5.44 -12.52 9.69
C GLN A 19 -6.65 -13.41 9.99
N ASN A 20 -7.32 -13.10 11.09
CA ASN A 20 -8.55 -13.76 11.52
C ASN A 20 -9.76 -12.83 11.45
N LEU A 21 -9.68 -11.72 10.69
CA LEU A 21 -10.82 -10.80 10.54
C LEU A 21 -12.00 -11.48 9.83
N SER A 22 -13.21 -11.13 10.23
CA SER A 22 -14.42 -11.41 9.46
C SER A 22 -14.43 -10.54 8.18
N LYS A 23 -15.29 -10.89 7.22
CA LYS A 23 -15.49 -10.05 6.03
C LYS A 23 -15.98 -8.64 6.37
N GLU A 24 -16.78 -8.50 7.42
CA GLU A 24 -17.31 -7.21 7.88
C GLU A 24 -16.19 -6.35 8.48
N GLU A 25 -15.34 -6.94 9.33
CA GLU A 25 -14.19 -6.24 9.93
C GLU A 25 -13.17 -5.84 8.86
N TRP A 26 -12.93 -6.71 7.87
CA TRP A 26 -12.11 -6.36 6.71
C TRP A 26 -12.72 -5.23 5.88
N TYR A 27 -14.04 -5.24 5.68
CA TYR A 27 -14.72 -4.18 4.95
C TYR A 27 -14.58 -2.82 5.65
N ASP A 28 -14.57 -2.80 6.99
CA ASP A 28 -14.25 -1.59 7.75
C ASP A 28 -12.82 -1.10 7.47
N VAL A 29 -11.82 -2.00 7.48
CA VAL A 29 -10.42 -1.67 7.12
C VAL A 29 -10.36 -1.07 5.70
N TYR A 30 -11.06 -1.70 4.75
CA TYR A 30 -11.10 -1.26 3.36
C TYR A 30 -11.74 0.13 3.23
N ILE A 31 -12.89 0.39 3.88
CA ILE A 31 -13.55 1.70 3.86
C ILE A 31 -12.65 2.78 4.47
N GLN A 32 -12.05 2.51 5.64
CA GLN A 32 -11.25 3.53 6.33
C GLN A 32 -9.96 3.85 5.57
N SER A 33 -9.37 2.86 4.90
CA SER A 33 -8.26 3.07 3.96
C SER A 33 -8.71 3.85 2.72
N GLY A 34 -9.92 3.60 2.22
CA GLY A 34 -10.53 4.34 1.11
C GLY A 34 -10.71 5.83 1.39
N LYS A 35 -10.87 6.24 2.66
CA LYS A 35 -10.90 7.67 3.04
C LYS A 35 -9.57 8.38 2.79
N ILE A 36 -8.43 7.70 2.95
CA ILE A 36 -7.12 8.26 2.61
C ILE A 36 -7.07 8.55 1.11
N LEU A 37 -7.57 7.62 0.29
CA LEU A 37 -7.66 7.78 -1.15
C LEU A 37 -8.59 8.94 -1.57
N GLN A 38 -9.69 9.12 -0.85
CA GLN A 38 -10.60 10.25 -1.03
C GLN A 38 -9.89 11.58 -0.72
N PHE A 39 -9.12 11.66 0.38
CA PHE A 39 -8.34 12.86 0.69
C PHE A 39 -7.29 13.15 -0.38
N ILE A 40 -6.60 12.13 -0.91
CA ILE A 40 -5.67 12.27 -2.04
C ILE A 40 -6.39 12.83 -3.27
N THR A 41 -7.55 12.27 -3.62
CA THR A 41 -8.33 12.69 -4.80
C THR A 41 -8.83 14.12 -4.67
N ASN A 42 -9.23 14.52 -3.46
CA ASN A 42 -9.72 15.86 -3.17
C ASN A 42 -8.59 16.88 -2.86
N ALA A 43 -7.32 16.46 -2.96
CA ALA A 43 -6.15 17.25 -2.58
C ALA A 43 -6.19 17.80 -1.14
N GLU A 44 -6.83 17.07 -0.21
CA GLU A 44 -6.96 17.44 1.21
C GLU A 44 -5.74 16.97 2.02
N VAL A 45 -4.55 17.44 1.63
CA VAL A 45 -3.27 16.91 2.14
C VAL A 45 -3.10 17.03 3.65
N ASP A 46 -3.62 18.09 4.28
CA ASP A 46 -3.54 18.28 5.73
C ASP A 46 -4.32 17.19 6.49
N LYS A 47 -5.45 16.72 5.94
CA LYS A 47 -6.23 15.62 6.53
C LYS A 47 -5.49 14.29 6.45
N ILE A 48 -4.69 14.08 5.40
CA ILE A 48 -3.80 12.92 5.30
C ILE A 48 -2.74 12.99 6.40
N GLY A 49 -2.10 14.16 6.54
CA GLY A 49 -1.09 14.39 7.57
C GLY A 49 -1.60 14.17 8.99
N GLU A 50 -2.82 14.61 9.29
CA GLU A 50 -3.49 14.38 10.58
C GLU A 50 -3.83 12.91 10.80
N ARG A 51 -4.41 12.26 9.78
CA ARG A 51 -4.91 10.89 9.93
C ARG A 51 -3.79 9.88 10.12
N LEU A 52 -2.63 10.16 9.54
CA LEU A 52 -1.46 9.27 9.49
C LEU A 52 -0.28 9.74 10.35
N ASP A 53 -0.43 10.87 11.06
CA ASP A 53 0.61 11.45 11.91
C ASP A 53 1.93 11.73 11.15
N LEU A 54 1.82 12.38 9.99
CA LEU A 54 2.95 12.65 9.08
C LEU A 54 3.49 14.08 9.18
N LYS A 55 2.84 14.97 9.94
CA LYS A 55 3.10 16.42 9.89
C LYS A 55 4.53 16.81 10.21
N ASP A 56 5.22 16.02 11.02
CA ASP A 56 6.59 16.29 11.47
C ASP A 56 7.65 15.55 10.63
N GLN A 57 7.27 14.89 9.53
CA GLN A 57 8.21 14.19 8.65
C GLN A 57 8.71 15.11 7.52
N ASP A 58 10.02 15.12 7.26
CA ASP A 58 10.62 15.93 6.20
C ASP A 58 10.00 15.66 4.82
N ASN A 59 9.74 14.38 4.53
CA ASN A 59 9.14 13.94 3.25
C ASN A 59 7.68 14.40 3.09
N PHE A 60 7.01 14.82 4.16
CA PHE A 60 5.63 15.29 4.09
C PHE A 60 5.51 16.65 3.39
N GLU A 61 6.52 17.53 3.49
CA GLU A 61 6.50 18.80 2.76
C GLU A 61 6.67 18.57 1.24
N GLU A 62 7.54 17.65 0.82
CA GLU A 62 7.64 17.27 -0.60
C GLU A 62 6.35 16.62 -1.12
N PHE A 63 5.70 15.79 -0.29
CA PHE A 63 4.39 15.25 -0.59
C PHE A 63 3.34 16.35 -0.77
N LYS A 64 3.31 17.37 0.09
CA LYS A 64 2.40 18.53 -0.03
C LYS A 64 2.58 19.27 -1.36
N LYS A 65 3.82 19.45 -1.83
CA LYS A 65 4.10 20.11 -3.12
C LYS A 65 3.45 19.40 -4.32
N VAL A 66 3.20 18.08 -4.24
CA VAL A 66 2.48 17.35 -5.28
C VAL A 66 1.07 17.92 -5.49
N PHE A 67 0.40 18.33 -4.42
CA PHE A 67 -0.97 18.83 -4.45
C PHE A 67 -1.04 20.34 -4.62
N THR A 68 -0.14 21.09 -3.97
CA THR A 68 -0.21 22.56 -3.92
C THR A 68 0.47 23.23 -5.11
N GLU A 69 1.70 22.80 -5.44
CA GLU A 69 2.52 23.40 -6.48
C GLU A 69 2.30 22.69 -7.83
N LYS A 70 2.47 21.37 -7.85
CA LYS A 70 2.33 20.56 -9.07
C LYS A 70 0.86 20.34 -9.46
N LYS A 71 -0.06 20.47 -8.51
CA LYS A 71 -1.52 20.35 -8.69
C LYS A 71 -1.93 19.09 -9.44
N VAL A 72 -1.32 17.96 -9.06
CA VAL A 72 -1.54 16.67 -9.72
C VAL A 72 -2.98 16.19 -9.46
N PRO A 73 -3.80 15.96 -10.50
CA PRO A 73 -5.21 15.59 -10.33
C PRO A 73 -5.36 14.06 -10.27
N PHE A 74 -5.22 13.50 -9.06
CA PHE A 74 -5.39 12.05 -8.86
C PHE A 74 -6.81 11.58 -9.20
N ASN A 75 -6.90 10.37 -9.76
CA ASN A 75 -8.11 9.75 -10.31
C ASN A 75 -8.71 10.49 -11.52
N SER A 76 -7.87 11.19 -12.28
CA SER A 76 -8.20 11.77 -13.58
C SER A 76 -7.95 10.74 -14.69
N THR A 77 -9.02 10.12 -15.21
CA THR A 77 -8.93 9.18 -16.34
C THR A 77 -8.39 9.83 -17.61
N SER A 78 -8.66 11.12 -17.84
CA SER A 78 -8.15 11.84 -19.01
C SER A 78 -6.65 12.10 -18.96
N GLU A 79 -6.06 12.11 -17.76
CA GLU A 79 -4.64 12.38 -17.56
C GLU A 79 -3.83 11.14 -17.19
N ASN A 80 -4.50 9.99 -17.08
CA ASN A 80 -3.93 8.71 -16.63
C ASN A 80 -3.19 8.83 -15.28
N VAL A 81 -3.74 9.63 -14.36
CA VAL A 81 -3.17 9.86 -13.02
C VAL A 81 -4.01 9.15 -11.98
N TYR A 82 -3.39 8.26 -11.20
CA TYR A 82 -4.08 7.38 -10.27
C TYR A 82 -3.37 7.28 -8.93
N ALA A 83 -4.17 7.05 -7.89
CA ALA A 83 -3.70 6.53 -6.62
C ALA A 83 -4.53 5.29 -6.29
N HIS A 84 -3.86 4.17 -5.98
CA HIS A 84 -4.54 2.91 -5.71
C HIS A 84 -4.01 2.24 -4.45
N PRO A 85 -4.87 1.76 -3.53
CA PRO A 85 -4.42 1.08 -2.33
C PRO A 85 -4.11 -0.39 -2.62
N HIS A 86 -3.02 -0.86 -2.04
CA HIS A 86 -2.57 -2.24 -2.04
C HIS A 86 -2.40 -2.71 -0.60
N PHE A 87 -2.85 -3.92 -0.29
CA PHE A 87 -2.73 -4.50 1.04
C PHE A 87 -1.86 -5.75 1.01
N TYR A 88 -0.99 -5.86 2.01
CA TYR A 88 -0.12 -7.00 2.24
C TYR A 88 -0.34 -7.56 3.64
N LEU A 89 -0.13 -8.87 3.78
CA LEU A 89 -0.14 -9.51 5.08
C LEU A 89 1.07 -9.06 5.89
N THR A 90 0.87 -8.82 7.17
CA THR A 90 1.96 -8.71 8.14
C THR A 90 2.03 -9.97 9.00
N SER A 91 3.10 -10.10 9.78
CA SER A 91 3.21 -11.15 10.80
C SER A 91 2.34 -10.90 12.04
N LEU A 92 1.68 -9.75 12.12
CA LEU A 92 0.87 -9.34 13.28
C LEU A 92 -0.62 -9.57 12.98
N GLU A 93 -1.37 -9.96 14.01
CA GLU A 93 -2.78 -10.22 13.85
C GLU A 93 -3.59 -8.95 13.58
N ASN A 94 -4.56 -9.04 12.68
CA ASN A 94 -5.47 -7.95 12.31
C ASN A 94 -4.76 -6.69 11.80
N GLU A 95 -3.53 -6.86 11.32
CA GLU A 95 -2.66 -5.81 10.83
C GLU A 95 -2.23 -6.10 9.39
N PHE A 96 -2.41 -5.11 8.52
CA PHE A 96 -2.01 -5.15 7.13
C PHE A 96 -1.05 -4.01 6.84
N GLU A 97 -0.11 -4.24 5.94
CA GLU A 97 0.61 -3.13 5.33
C GLU A 97 -0.25 -2.57 4.19
N LEU A 98 -0.51 -1.27 4.24
CA LEU A 98 -1.18 -0.50 3.21
C LEU A 98 -0.15 0.30 2.44
N ILE A 99 -0.11 0.12 1.12
CA ILE A 99 0.72 0.91 0.22
C ILE A 99 -0.17 1.62 -0.79
N ILE A 100 0.03 2.93 -0.97
CA ILE A 100 -0.67 3.76 -1.95
C ILE A 100 0.36 4.48 -2.82
N PRO A 101 0.73 3.95 -4.00
CA PRO A 101 1.47 4.69 -4.99
C PRO A 101 0.58 5.74 -5.66
N GLY A 102 1.08 6.96 -5.76
CA GLY A 102 0.49 8.02 -6.58
C GLY A 102 1.29 8.18 -7.87
N VAL A 103 0.68 7.86 -9.01
CA VAL A 103 1.40 7.76 -10.30
C VAL A 103 0.65 8.41 -11.45
N LYS A 104 1.40 8.78 -12.49
CA LYS A 104 0.90 8.97 -13.86
C LYS A 104 1.38 7.82 -14.73
N VAL A 105 0.45 7.08 -15.32
CA VAL A 105 0.77 6.03 -16.30
C VAL A 105 1.14 6.70 -17.63
N LEU A 106 2.27 6.26 -18.18
CA LEU A 106 2.85 6.74 -19.43
C LEU A 106 2.66 5.68 -20.51
N GLU A 107 2.66 6.15 -21.75
CA GLU A 107 2.72 5.26 -22.90
C GLU A 107 3.98 4.38 -22.86
N LYS A 108 3.86 3.19 -23.43
CA LYS A 108 4.96 2.24 -23.58
C LYS A 108 6.05 2.85 -24.46
N ARG A 109 7.32 2.54 -24.22
CA ARG A 109 8.37 2.87 -25.19
C ARG A 109 8.32 1.89 -26.37
N ASP A 110 8.87 2.32 -27.51
CA ASP A 110 9.05 1.43 -28.65
C ASP A 110 9.82 0.16 -28.24
N GLY A 111 9.20 -1.00 -28.45
CA GLY A 111 9.75 -2.31 -28.10
C GLY A 111 9.41 -2.81 -26.70
N GLU A 112 8.60 -2.10 -25.91
CA GLU A 112 8.14 -2.56 -24.60
C GLU A 112 6.71 -3.12 -24.65
N ASP A 113 6.48 -4.26 -23.97
CA ASP A 113 5.15 -4.87 -23.83
C ASP A 113 4.34 -4.29 -22.67
N TYR A 114 4.93 -3.43 -21.84
CA TYR A 114 4.34 -2.88 -20.63
C TYR A 114 4.37 -1.35 -20.63
N GLU A 115 3.41 -0.75 -19.91
CA GLU A 115 3.40 0.69 -19.64
C GLU A 115 4.37 1.02 -18.53
N ARG A 116 4.81 2.28 -18.46
CA ARG A 116 5.67 2.80 -17.40
C ARG A 116 4.92 3.83 -16.59
N SER A 117 5.41 4.12 -15.38
CA SER A 117 4.79 5.11 -14.50
C SER A 117 5.78 6.19 -14.10
N GLN A 118 5.32 7.44 -14.15
CA GLN A 118 5.93 8.51 -13.38
C GLN A 118 5.33 8.51 -11.98
N TYR A 119 6.15 8.21 -10.99
CA TYR A 119 5.75 8.26 -9.59
C TYR A 119 5.83 9.70 -9.06
N TYR A 120 4.83 10.08 -8.27
CA TYR A 120 4.85 11.31 -7.49
C TYR A 120 5.14 11.04 -6.02
N PHE A 121 4.63 9.92 -5.50
CA PHE A 121 4.92 9.43 -4.15
C PHE A 121 4.59 7.95 -4.01
N VAL A 122 5.08 7.34 -2.93
CA VAL A 122 4.59 6.06 -2.40
C VAL A 122 4.33 6.23 -0.91
N LEU A 123 3.05 6.15 -0.51
CA LEU A 123 2.64 6.20 0.89
C LEU A 123 2.57 4.78 1.43
N LYS A 124 3.21 4.53 2.57
CA LYS A 124 3.22 3.24 3.28
C LYS A 124 2.70 3.46 4.70
N THR A 125 1.91 2.53 5.22
CA THR A 125 1.48 2.55 6.62
C THR A 125 0.99 1.17 7.04
N ASN A 126 0.99 0.86 8.34
CA ASN A 126 0.27 -0.29 8.87
C ASN A 126 -1.15 0.12 9.23
N VAL A 127 -2.14 -0.59 8.71
CA VAL A 127 -3.55 -0.46 9.08
C VAL A 127 -3.95 -1.59 10.02
N ILE A 128 -4.58 -1.24 11.14
CA ILE A 128 -4.91 -2.20 12.20
C ILE A 128 -6.39 -2.09 12.55
N TYR A 129 -7.05 -3.23 12.68
CA TYR A 129 -8.39 -3.33 13.25
C TYR A 129 -8.32 -3.69 14.74
N ASP A 130 -8.69 -2.76 15.61
CA ASP A 130 -8.87 -3.01 17.05
C ASP A 130 -10.24 -3.63 17.28
N ARG A 131 -10.29 -4.93 17.59
CA ARG A 131 -11.56 -5.63 17.88
C ARG A 131 -12.23 -5.20 19.18
N ILE A 132 -11.46 -4.75 20.16
CA ILE A 132 -11.99 -4.33 21.46
C ILE A 132 -12.73 -3.00 21.29
N LYS A 133 -12.10 -2.06 20.57
CA LYS A 133 -12.68 -0.73 20.30
C LYS A 133 -13.61 -0.72 19.10
N LYS A 134 -13.51 -1.73 18.21
CA LYS A 134 -14.16 -1.79 16.90
C LYS A 134 -13.78 -0.60 16.01
N GLU A 135 -12.48 -0.32 15.97
CA GLU A 135 -11.94 0.86 15.30
C GLU A 135 -10.75 0.50 14.42
N VAL A 136 -10.59 1.25 13.32
CA VAL A 136 -9.43 1.16 12.44
C VAL A 136 -8.49 2.33 12.70
N TYR A 137 -7.23 2.03 12.96
CA TYR A 137 -6.19 3.04 13.12
C TYR A 137 -4.97 2.71 12.26
N PHE A 138 -4.15 3.74 12.04
CA PHE A 138 -2.96 3.69 11.20
C PHE A 138 -1.74 3.96 12.08
N LYS A 139 -0.61 3.31 11.78
CA LYS A 139 0.67 3.54 12.46
C LYS A 139 1.82 3.48 11.47
N ASN A 140 2.98 3.98 11.90
CA ASN A 140 4.24 3.89 11.16
C ASN A 140 4.09 4.34 9.70
N ALA A 141 3.36 5.44 9.49
CA ALA A 141 3.20 5.96 8.16
C ALA A 141 4.51 6.58 7.67
N ASP A 142 4.82 6.39 6.40
CA ASP A 142 6.00 6.89 5.72
C ASP A 142 5.65 7.26 4.27
N ILE A 143 6.35 8.24 3.71
CA ILE A 143 6.15 8.69 2.34
C ILE A 143 7.51 8.71 1.64
N LEU A 144 7.60 7.98 0.54
CA LEU A 144 8.71 8.09 -0.40
C LEU A 144 8.35 9.11 -1.47
N THR A 145 9.19 10.13 -1.64
CA THR A 145 9.10 11.10 -2.75
C THR A 145 10.37 11.17 -3.59
N ASP A 146 11.48 10.64 -3.06
CA ASP A 146 12.74 10.52 -3.77
C ASP A 146 12.68 9.43 -4.84
N GLU A 147 13.28 9.71 -5.99
CA GLU A 147 13.24 8.82 -7.15
C GLU A 147 14.01 7.51 -6.90
N ILE A 148 15.17 7.58 -6.24
CA ILE A 148 16.01 6.41 -5.96
C ILE A 148 15.32 5.50 -4.95
N GLU A 149 14.72 6.07 -3.91
CA GLU A 149 13.94 5.32 -2.92
C GLU A 149 12.75 4.60 -3.56
N ILE A 150 12.02 5.26 -4.45
CA ILE A 150 10.89 4.66 -5.17
C ILE A 150 11.38 3.55 -6.12
N HIS A 151 12.49 3.74 -6.82
CA HIS A 151 13.08 2.69 -7.66
C HIS A 151 13.44 1.46 -6.83
N ASN A 152 14.11 1.64 -5.69
CA ASN A 152 14.50 0.55 -4.80
C ASN A 152 13.28 -0.17 -4.22
N TRP A 153 12.25 0.59 -3.81
CA TRP A 153 10.98 0.02 -3.37
C TRP A 153 10.34 -0.84 -4.45
N TRP A 154 10.23 -0.33 -5.68
CA TRP A 154 9.59 -1.06 -6.78
C TRP A 154 10.34 -2.35 -7.12
N LEU A 155 11.67 -2.28 -7.23
CA LEU A 155 12.53 -3.44 -7.49
C LEU A 155 12.39 -4.51 -6.40
N GLY A 156 12.25 -4.10 -5.13
CA GLY A 156 12.05 -5.02 -4.02
C GLY A 156 10.71 -5.75 -4.03
N GLN A 157 9.72 -5.27 -4.78
CA GLN A 157 8.36 -5.82 -4.82
C GLN A 157 8.09 -6.65 -6.08
N TRP A 158 8.81 -6.40 -7.18
CA TRP A 158 8.50 -6.91 -8.53
C TRP A 158 8.27 -8.43 -8.60
N GLU A 159 9.16 -9.24 -8.03
CA GLU A 159 9.09 -10.70 -8.17
C GLU A 159 7.97 -11.35 -7.35
N GLY A 160 7.48 -10.68 -6.30
CA GLY A 160 6.52 -11.25 -5.33
C GLY A 160 5.19 -10.52 -5.23
N TYR A 161 5.03 -9.36 -5.87
CA TYR A 161 3.88 -8.47 -5.68
C TYR A 161 2.55 -9.20 -5.84
N MET A 162 2.35 -9.92 -6.95
CA MET A 162 1.07 -10.56 -7.22
C MET A 162 0.77 -11.67 -6.23
N ASP A 163 1.78 -12.41 -5.78
CA ASP A 163 1.60 -13.51 -4.85
C ASP A 163 1.27 -13.00 -3.45
N GLU A 164 1.90 -11.91 -3.00
CA GLU A 164 1.62 -11.33 -1.69
C GLU A 164 0.28 -10.57 -1.64
N VAL A 165 -0.01 -9.74 -2.63
CA VAL A 165 -1.28 -9.00 -2.70
C VAL A 165 -2.45 -9.98 -2.87
N ARG A 166 -2.33 -11.02 -3.70
CA ARG A 166 -3.40 -12.01 -3.86
C ARG A 166 -3.77 -12.72 -2.56
N LYS A 167 -2.84 -12.89 -1.61
CA LYS A 167 -3.16 -13.55 -0.33
C LYS A 167 -4.24 -12.79 0.43
N VAL A 168 -4.11 -11.48 0.58
CA VAL A 168 -5.10 -10.65 1.30
C VAL A 168 -6.44 -10.68 0.57
N TYR A 169 -6.43 -10.38 -0.73
CA TYR A 169 -7.66 -10.23 -1.49
C TYR A 169 -8.42 -11.56 -1.63
N LYS A 170 -7.71 -12.69 -1.73
CA LYS A 170 -8.32 -14.03 -1.72
C LYS A 170 -8.93 -14.40 -0.36
N LEU A 171 -8.32 -14.00 0.77
CA LEU A 171 -8.87 -14.27 2.10
C LEU A 171 -10.27 -13.67 2.29
N TYR A 172 -10.55 -12.56 1.60
CA TYR A 172 -11.78 -11.79 1.77
C TYR A 172 -12.70 -11.76 0.53
N ASP A 173 -12.39 -12.54 -0.50
CA ASP A 173 -13.12 -12.61 -1.78
C ASP A 173 -13.19 -11.27 -2.55
N PHE A 174 -12.09 -10.51 -2.57
CA PHE A 174 -11.93 -9.31 -3.39
C PHE A 174 -11.03 -9.57 -4.61
N THR A 175 -11.17 -8.73 -5.64
CA THR A 175 -10.25 -8.72 -6.80
C THR A 175 -9.03 -7.88 -6.46
N PRO A 176 -7.79 -8.41 -6.57
CA PRO A 176 -6.59 -7.63 -6.32
C PRO A 176 -6.43 -6.54 -7.40
N PRO A 177 -5.89 -5.37 -7.04
CA PRO A 177 -5.53 -4.35 -8.02
C PRO A 177 -4.39 -4.87 -8.92
N PRO A 178 -4.25 -4.31 -10.14
CA PRO A 178 -3.10 -4.60 -10.99
C PRO A 178 -1.79 -4.19 -10.28
N PRO A 179 -0.66 -4.81 -10.64
CA PRO A 179 0.65 -4.38 -10.15
C PRO A 179 0.96 -2.95 -10.59
N PRO A 180 1.67 -2.17 -9.77
CA PRO A 180 2.11 -0.85 -10.16
C PRO A 180 3.17 -0.97 -11.27
N SER A 181 2.98 -0.23 -12.37
CA SER A 181 3.87 -0.28 -13.53
C SER A 181 5.30 0.19 -13.20
N PRO A 182 6.35 -0.31 -13.90
CA PRO A 182 7.73 0.08 -13.66
C PRO A 182 7.97 1.59 -13.68
N PRO A 183 8.84 2.14 -12.82
CA PRO A 183 9.23 3.54 -12.87
C PRO A 183 9.79 3.94 -14.25
N LYS A 184 9.48 5.16 -14.69
CA LYS A 184 9.88 5.67 -16.00
C LYS A 184 11.39 5.60 -16.26
N ASN A 185 12.21 5.76 -15.22
CA ASN A 185 13.66 5.84 -15.33
C ASN A 185 14.36 4.51 -15.00
N LEU A 186 13.60 3.44 -14.75
CA LEU A 186 14.15 2.10 -14.55
C LEU A 186 14.72 1.59 -15.88
N GLN A 187 16.03 1.33 -15.91
CA GLN A 187 16.74 0.80 -17.08
C GLN A 187 16.66 -0.72 -17.14
#